data_AF-A0A7Y4L438-F1
#
_entry.id   AF-A0A7Y4L438-F1
#
_cell.length_a   1.000
_cell.length_b   1.000
_cell.length_c   1.000
_cell.angle_alpha   90.00
_cell.angle_beta   90.00
_cell.angle_gamma   90.00
#
_symmetry.space_group_name_H-M   'P 1'
#
loop_
_entity.id
_entity.type
_entity.pdbx_description
1 polymer ?
#
loop_
_entity_poly.entity_id
_entity_poly.type
_entity_poly.pdbx_seq_one_letter_code
_entity_poly.pdbx_strand_id
1 'polypeptide(L)'
;MVGDTGGGSTSAGSRDAPTGDPAVSGTKPTAPAKPGSTAPRPPDDGGDSDAQTVIRRLPVRENDEGKTRGLWTDGDGRDRPLVSGNGHYQKLADEHTRRLGLPPMSSTSHVEMKFAMFMRERGLRNETIFINNRPCPGERSCSEWVELFLPPGARLTVHWPNGGPWTFYGRGKQ
;
A
#
# COMPACT_ATOMS: atom_id res chain seq x y z
N MET A 1 -42.50 6.84 65.27
CA MET A 1 -41.04 6.77 65.42
C MET A 1 -40.48 7.97 64.67
N VAL A 2 -40.18 9.06 65.39
CA VAL A 2 -38.80 9.52 65.72
C VAL A 2 -37.95 9.70 64.47
N GLY A 3 -37.21 10.76 64.19
CA GLY A 3 -36.88 12.06 64.80
C GLY A 3 -36.20 12.87 63.67
N ASP A 4 -36.38 14.18 63.57
CA ASP A 4 -35.59 15.23 64.24
C ASP A 4 -34.19 15.47 63.65
N THR A 5 -33.79 16.75 63.69
CA THR A 5 -32.49 17.38 63.38
C THR A 5 -32.17 17.62 61.89
N GLY A 6 -31.75 18.82 61.46
CA GLY A 6 -31.44 20.05 62.17
C GLY A 6 -30.29 20.78 61.46
N GLY A 7 -30.36 22.11 61.41
CA GLY A 7 -29.24 23.05 61.23
C GLY A 7 -28.64 23.15 59.82
N GLY A 8 -28.32 24.30 59.27
CA GLY A 8 -28.13 25.62 59.86
C GLY A 8 -27.08 26.36 59.02
N SER A 9 -27.50 27.48 58.44
CA SER A 9 -26.80 28.78 58.30
C SER A 9 -25.26 28.81 58.19
N THR A 10 -24.71 29.47 57.16
CA THR A 10 -24.04 30.80 57.31
C THR A 10 -23.50 31.39 55.99
N SER A 11 -23.84 32.65 55.86
CA SER A 11 -23.27 33.86 55.23
C SER A 11 -21.84 33.92 54.64
N ALA A 12 -21.77 34.72 53.57
CA ALA A 12 -20.87 35.87 53.33
C ALA A 12 -19.43 35.65 52.85
N GLY A 13 -19.04 36.46 51.84
CA GLY A 13 -17.65 36.86 51.65
C GLY A 13 -17.25 37.17 50.20
N SER A 14 -17.55 38.39 49.74
CA SER A 14 -16.93 39.02 48.57
C SER A 14 -15.40 39.03 48.67
N ARG A 15 -14.70 38.82 47.55
CA ARG A 15 -13.40 39.43 47.27
C ARG A 15 -13.27 39.77 45.79
N ASP A 16 -12.93 41.04 45.58
CA ASP A 16 -12.54 41.68 44.33
C ASP A 16 -11.37 41.01 43.60
N ALA A 17 -11.30 41.35 42.32
CA ALA A 17 -10.34 40.96 41.26
C ALA A 17 -8.86 41.29 41.62
N PRO A 18 -7.82 40.94 40.81
CA PRO A 18 -7.66 41.60 39.50
C PRO A 18 -6.80 40.90 38.40
N THR A 19 -6.87 41.50 37.20
CA THR A 19 -5.83 41.66 36.16
C THR A 19 -5.46 40.49 35.23
N GLY A 20 -5.66 40.72 33.92
CA GLY A 20 -4.85 40.10 32.85
C GLY A 20 -5.50 40.06 31.46
N ASP A 21 -5.50 41.18 30.73
CA ASP A 21 -5.67 41.23 29.25
C ASP A 21 -4.50 40.51 28.51
N PRO A 22 -4.49 40.28 27.18
CA PRO A 22 -5.53 40.37 26.13
C PRO A 22 -5.61 39.10 25.24
N ALA A 23 -6.81 38.71 24.77
CA ALA A 23 -6.93 37.71 23.71
C ALA A 23 -7.06 38.40 22.33
N VAL A 24 -5.95 38.38 21.61
CA VAL A 24 -5.83 38.67 20.17
C VAL A 24 -6.53 37.60 19.32
N SER A 25 -6.90 38.03 18.11
CA SER A 25 -7.15 37.23 16.91
C SER A 25 -8.50 36.52 16.78
N GLY A 26 -9.42 37.25 16.15
CA GLY A 26 -10.45 36.64 15.31
C GLY A 26 -9.81 35.87 14.16
N THR A 27 -9.95 34.55 14.20
CA THR A 27 -9.75 33.68 13.03
C THR A 27 -11.00 32.84 12.81
N LYS A 28 -11.53 32.99 11.60
CA LYS A 28 -12.61 32.26 10.93
C LYS A 28 -12.63 30.75 11.30
N PRO A 29 -13.80 30.12 11.51
CA PRO A 29 -13.85 28.67 11.74
C PRO A 29 -13.39 27.91 10.50
N THR A 30 -12.23 27.27 10.59
CA THR A 30 -11.78 26.28 9.62
C THR A 30 -12.54 24.98 9.89
N ALA A 31 -13.18 24.44 8.85
CA ALA A 31 -13.88 23.16 8.89
C ALA A 31 -12.97 22.04 9.44
N PRO A 32 -13.52 21.04 10.15
CA PRO A 32 -12.71 19.96 10.70
C PRO A 32 -12.04 19.16 9.57
N ALA A 33 -10.72 19.08 9.63
CA ALA A 33 -9.94 18.18 8.79
C ALA A 33 -10.34 16.74 9.11
N LYS A 34 -10.67 15.97 8.07
CA LYS A 34 -10.89 14.52 8.17
C LYS A 34 -9.60 13.84 8.67
N PRO A 35 -9.66 12.97 9.70
CA PRO A 35 -8.52 12.11 10.04
C PRO A 35 -8.46 10.94 9.05
N GLY A 36 -7.28 10.68 8.49
CA GLY A 36 -6.98 9.40 7.85
C GLY A 36 -6.36 9.49 6.47
N SER A 37 -5.05 9.70 6.41
CA SER A 37 -4.15 8.72 5.77
C SER A 37 -2.71 9.10 6.11
N THR A 38 -2.16 8.46 7.14
CA THR A 38 -0.72 8.36 7.34
C THR A 38 -0.21 7.45 6.23
N ALA A 39 0.08 8.03 5.06
CA ALA A 39 0.68 7.27 3.97
C ALA A 39 1.96 6.62 4.50
N PRO A 40 2.13 5.29 4.37
CA PRO A 40 3.39 4.65 4.66
C PRO A 40 4.50 5.34 3.84
N ARG A 41 5.62 5.64 4.50
CA ARG A 41 6.85 6.07 3.85
C ARG A 41 7.15 5.08 2.71
N PRO A 42 7.52 5.53 1.50
CA PRO A 42 7.91 4.60 0.44
C PRO A 42 8.98 3.65 0.99
N PRO A 43 8.91 2.34 0.71
CA PRO A 43 10.07 1.49 0.98
C PRO A 43 11.26 2.16 0.30
N ASP A 44 12.32 2.40 1.06
CA ASP A 44 13.60 2.87 0.50
C ASP A 44 13.85 2.07 -0.77
N ASP A 45 14.20 2.73 -1.88
CA ASP A 45 14.52 2.06 -3.15
C ASP A 45 15.72 1.11 -3.00
N GLY A 46 16.26 0.94 -1.77
CA GLY A 46 17.05 -0.19 -1.31
C GLY A 46 18.04 -0.57 -2.37
N GLY A 47 19.04 0.30 -2.57
CA GLY A 47 19.91 0.28 -3.74
C GLY A 47 20.35 -1.14 -4.09
N ASP A 48 20.57 -1.42 -5.38
CA ASP A 48 20.62 -2.77 -5.97
C ASP A 48 21.28 -3.88 -5.11
N SER A 49 22.33 -3.58 -4.33
CA SER A 49 22.93 -4.48 -3.34
C SER A 49 21.99 -5.00 -2.26
N ASP A 50 21.09 -4.16 -1.75
CA ASP A 50 20.09 -4.49 -0.73
C ASP A 50 18.98 -5.35 -1.34
N ALA A 51 18.50 -4.97 -2.54
CA ALA A 51 17.54 -5.75 -3.30
C ALA A 51 18.04 -7.18 -3.59
N GLN A 52 19.28 -7.33 -4.04
CA GLN A 52 19.87 -8.66 -4.28
C GLN A 52 20.04 -9.45 -2.98
N THR A 53 20.23 -8.78 -1.84
CA THR A 53 20.26 -9.44 -0.53
C THR A 53 18.89 -10.01 -0.14
N VAL A 54 17.80 -9.31 -0.45
CA VAL A 54 16.43 -9.84 -0.27
C VAL A 54 16.17 -11.01 -1.21
N ILE A 55 16.54 -10.89 -2.48
CA ILE A 55 16.33 -11.92 -3.50
C ILE A 55 17.05 -13.23 -3.13
N ARG A 56 18.25 -13.16 -2.53
CA ARG A 56 19.00 -14.34 -2.05
C ARG A 56 18.26 -15.15 -0.98
N ARG A 57 17.23 -14.60 -0.34
CA ARG A 57 16.36 -15.32 0.63
C ARG A 57 15.26 -16.14 -0.06
N LEU A 58 14.99 -15.87 -1.34
CA LEU A 58 14.00 -16.60 -2.12
C LEU A 58 14.58 -17.94 -2.59
N PRO A 59 13.74 -18.99 -2.73
CA PRO A 59 14.19 -20.25 -3.33
C PRO A 59 14.73 -20.03 -4.75
N VAL A 60 15.85 -20.67 -5.06
CA VAL A 60 16.41 -20.69 -6.42
C VAL A 60 15.48 -21.49 -7.33
N ARG A 61 15.31 -21.01 -8.57
CA ARG A 61 14.65 -21.77 -9.64
C ARG A 61 15.71 -22.52 -10.42
N GLU A 62 15.89 -23.80 -10.15
CA GLU A 62 16.78 -24.65 -10.95
C GLU A 62 16.20 -24.79 -12.36
N ASN A 63 17.03 -24.58 -13.39
CA ASN A 63 16.68 -24.68 -14.81
C ASN A 63 15.44 -23.86 -15.23
N ASP A 64 15.19 -22.73 -14.57
CA ASP A 64 13.99 -21.90 -14.76
C ASP A 64 12.65 -22.64 -14.52
N GLU A 65 12.65 -23.73 -13.77
CA GLU A 65 11.46 -24.52 -13.47
C GLU A 65 10.75 -24.08 -12.17
N GLY A 66 9.49 -24.52 -12.01
CA GLY A 66 8.68 -24.27 -10.81
C GLY A 66 7.94 -22.93 -10.79
N LYS A 67 7.40 -22.56 -9.62
CA LYS A 67 6.64 -21.31 -9.41
C LYS A 67 7.55 -20.13 -9.12
N THR A 68 7.21 -18.97 -9.66
CA THR A 68 7.86 -17.72 -9.28
C THR A 68 7.43 -17.41 -7.86
N ARG A 69 8.40 -17.09 -7.01
CA ARG A 69 8.20 -16.67 -5.63
C ARG A 69 8.76 -15.26 -5.49
N GLY A 70 8.16 -14.49 -4.60
CA GLY A 70 8.62 -13.15 -4.31
C GLY A 70 8.26 -12.69 -2.91
N LEU A 71 8.72 -11.49 -2.60
CA LEU A 71 8.43 -10.76 -1.37
C LEU A 71 7.96 -9.36 -1.73
N TRP A 72 6.98 -8.89 -0.99
CA TRP A 72 6.56 -7.50 -0.94
C TRP A 72 6.63 -7.05 0.50
N THR A 73 7.31 -5.95 0.78
CA THR A 73 7.32 -5.35 2.11
C THR A 73 6.15 -4.39 2.20
N ASP A 74 5.20 -4.68 3.10
CA ASP A 74 4.01 -3.83 3.29
C ASP A 74 4.33 -2.53 4.04
N GLY A 75 3.32 -1.66 4.17
CA GLY A 75 3.46 -0.37 4.86
C GLY A 75 3.82 -0.46 6.35
N ASP A 76 3.69 -1.64 6.96
CA ASP A 76 4.12 -1.91 8.34
C ASP A 76 5.57 -2.47 8.40
N GLY A 77 6.25 -2.56 7.26
CA GLY A 77 7.59 -3.12 7.16
C GLY A 77 7.62 -4.65 7.23
N ARG A 78 6.48 -5.34 7.02
CA ARG A 78 6.44 -6.81 7.06
C ARG A 78 6.56 -7.40 5.67
N ASP A 79 7.42 -8.39 5.54
CA ASP A 79 7.56 -9.16 4.30
C ASP A 79 6.35 -10.08 4.09
N ARG A 80 5.72 -9.95 2.93
CA ARG A 80 4.54 -10.70 2.51
C ARG A 80 4.93 -11.59 1.31
N PRO A 81 4.68 -12.91 1.38
CA PRO A 81 5.06 -13.81 0.31
C PRO A 81 4.16 -13.61 -0.93
N LEU A 82 4.80 -13.62 -2.09
CA LEU A 82 4.16 -13.63 -3.40
C LEU A 82 4.45 -14.95 -4.11
N VAL A 83 3.47 -15.50 -4.82
CA VAL A 83 3.64 -16.75 -5.57
C VAL A 83 2.84 -16.69 -6.88
N SER A 84 3.45 -17.11 -8.00
CA SER A 84 2.75 -17.23 -9.28
C SER A 84 1.74 -18.38 -9.30
N GLY A 85 0.89 -18.38 -10.33
CA GLY A 85 -0.15 -19.38 -10.55
C GLY A 85 -1.55 -18.90 -10.13
N ASN A 86 -2.49 -19.83 -10.22
CA ASN A 86 -3.93 -19.57 -10.10
C ASN A 86 -4.33 -19.11 -8.70
N GLY A 87 -5.32 -18.22 -8.63
CA GLY A 87 -5.84 -17.68 -7.37
C GLY A 87 -6.70 -16.45 -7.58
N HIS A 88 -7.10 -15.80 -6.49
CA HIS A 88 -7.99 -14.63 -6.51
C HIS A 88 -7.50 -13.53 -7.47
N TYR A 89 -6.27 -13.04 -7.29
CA TYR A 89 -5.74 -11.96 -8.13
C TYR A 89 -5.49 -12.37 -9.59
N GLN A 90 -5.33 -13.67 -9.86
CA GLN A 90 -5.24 -14.17 -11.24
C GLN A 90 -6.63 -14.10 -11.92
N LYS A 91 -7.71 -14.44 -11.20
CA LYS A 91 -9.09 -14.30 -11.71
C LYS A 91 -9.46 -12.84 -11.95
N LEU A 92 -9.04 -11.93 -11.06
CA LEU A 92 -9.21 -10.49 -11.26
C LEU A 92 -8.44 -9.99 -12.49
N ALA A 93 -7.22 -10.50 -12.71
CA ALA A 93 -6.45 -10.18 -13.90
C ALA A 93 -7.12 -10.71 -15.18
N ASP A 94 -7.66 -11.94 -15.16
CA ASP A 94 -8.44 -12.46 -16.31
C ASP A 94 -9.67 -11.60 -16.60
N GLU A 95 -10.38 -11.16 -15.57
CA GLU A 95 -11.54 -10.29 -15.73
C GLU A 95 -11.15 -8.93 -16.31
N HIS A 96 -10.07 -8.33 -15.80
CA HIS A 96 -9.56 -7.06 -16.32
C HIS A 96 -9.10 -7.21 -17.77
N THR A 97 -8.45 -8.33 -18.12
CA THR A 97 -8.10 -8.69 -19.51
C THR A 97 -9.31 -8.64 -20.41
N ARG A 98 -10.42 -9.27 -20.00
CA ARG A 98 -11.69 -9.26 -20.76
C ARG A 98 -12.28 -7.86 -20.89
N ARG A 99 -12.25 -7.05 -19.82
CA ARG A 99 -12.74 -5.65 -19.85
C ARG A 99 -11.95 -4.77 -20.81
N LEU A 100 -10.64 -5.04 -20.97
CA LEU A 100 -9.78 -4.35 -21.93
C LEU A 100 -9.97 -4.84 -23.38
N GLY A 101 -10.79 -5.88 -23.62
CA GLY A 101 -10.98 -6.46 -24.96
C GLY A 101 -9.76 -7.24 -25.45
N LEU A 102 -8.90 -7.71 -24.53
CA LEU A 102 -7.68 -8.43 -24.86
C LEU A 102 -7.93 -9.94 -24.92
N PRO A 103 -7.15 -10.69 -25.74
CA PRO A 103 -7.22 -12.13 -25.75
C PRO A 103 -6.78 -12.71 -24.39
N PRO A 104 -7.21 -13.92 -24.02
CA PRO A 104 -6.70 -14.61 -22.82
C PRO A 104 -5.18 -14.71 -22.84
N MET A 105 -4.55 -14.47 -21.69
CA MET A 105 -3.09 -14.49 -21.54
C MET A 105 -2.70 -15.38 -20.37
N SER A 106 -1.68 -16.23 -20.56
CA SER A 106 -1.11 -17.02 -19.46
C SER A 106 -0.41 -16.16 -18.40
N SER A 107 0.03 -14.96 -18.79
CA SER A 107 0.71 -13.99 -17.93
C SER A 107 -0.17 -13.46 -16.79
N THR A 108 -1.50 -13.60 -16.83
CA THR A 108 -2.39 -13.20 -15.72
C THR A 108 -2.09 -13.94 -14.42
N SER A 109 -1.45 -15.10 -14.52
CA SER A 109 -1.00 -15.91 -13.38
C SER A 109 0.38 -15.50 -12.83
N HIS A 110 1.11 -14.61 -13.52
CA HIS A 110 2.43 -14.15 -13.09
C HIS A 110 2.33 -13.23 -11.86
N VAL A 111 3.44 -13.10 -11.13
CA VAL A 111 3.45 -12.37 -9.86
C VAL A 111 3.12 -10.89 -10.09
N GLU A 112 3.67 -10.29 -11.13
CA GLU A 112 3.55 -8.88 -11.48
C GLU A 112 2.10 -8.51 -11.82
N MET A 113 1.43 -9.33 -12.63
CA MET A 113 0.03 -9.11 -13.01
C MET A 113 -0.91 -9.25 -11.80
N LYS A 114 -0.69 -10.28 -10.99
CA LYS A 114 -1.45 -10.49 -9.75
C LYS A 114 -1.22 -9.34 -8.77
N PHE A 115 0.01 -8.87 -8.66
CA PHE A 115 0.36 -7.78 -7.76
C PHE A 115 -0.24 -6.45 -8.23
N ALA A 116 -0.28 -6.19 -9.53
CA ALA A 116 -0.98 -5.02 -10.07
C ALA A 116 -2.47 -5.02 -9.72
N MET A 117 -3.13 -6.18 -9.79
CA MET A 117 -4.54 -6.31 -9.34
C MET A 117 -4.70 -6.18 -7.83
N PHE A 118 -3.76 -6.69 -7.06
CA PHE A 118 -3.70 -6.46 -5.61
C PHE A 118 -3.59 -4.97 -5.28
N MET A 119 -2.73 -4.22 -5.99
CA MET A 119 -2.61 -2.78 -5.83
C MET A 119 -3.91 -2.04 -6.15
N ARG A 120 -4.64 -2.46 -7.19
CA ARG A 120 -5.98 -1.92 -7.50
C ARG A 120 -6.97 -2.16 -6.37
N GLU A 121 -7.08 -3.40 -5.92
CA GLU A 121 -8.03 -3.78 -4.88
C GLU A 121 -7.74 -3.07 -3.54
N ARG A 122 -6.46 -2.92 -3.19
CA ARG A 122 -6.03 -2.32 -1.91
C ARG A 122 -5.78 -0.82 -1.96
N GLY A 123 -5.90 -0.19 -3.12
CA GLY A 123 -5.62 1.24 -3.25
C GLY A 123 -4.13 1.61 -3.13
N LEU A 124 -3.22 0.65 -3.31
CA LEU A 124 -1.78 0.88 -3.28
C LEU A 124 -1.33 1.65 -4.52
N ARG A 125 -0.26 2.44 -4.38
CA ARG A 125 0.17 3.38 -5.43
C ARG A 125 1.66 3.38 -5.71
N ASN A 126 2.51 2.96 -4.79
CA ASN A 126 3.96 3.00 -4.98
C ASN A 126 4.59 1.84 -4.22
N GLU A 127 4.85 0.76 -4.92
CA GLU A 127 5.25 -0.49 -4.30
C GLU A 127 6.50 -1.05 -4.96
N THR A 128 7.30 -1.78 -4.17
CA THR A 128 8.46 -2.52 -4.64
C THR A 128 8.28 -3.99 -4.32
N ILE A 129 8.55 -4.86 -5.29
CA ILE A 129 8.52 -6.31 -5.11
C ILE A 129 9.85 -6.93 -5.55
N PHE A 130 10.21 -8.01 -4.87
CA PHE A 130 11.40 -8.81 -5.16
C PHE A 130 10.93 -10.18 -5.61
N ILE A 131 11.33 -10.64 -6.79
CA ILE A 131 10.92 -11.95 -7.32
C ILE A 131 12.15 -12.77 -7.68
N ASN A 132 12.01 -14.10 -7.69
CA ASN A 132 13.09 -15.03 -8.03
C ASN A 132 13.14 -15.41 -9.51
N ASN A 133 12.40 -14.70 -10.36
CA ASN A 133 12.36 -14.93 -11.79
C ASN A 133 12.42 -13.60 -12.52
N ARG A 134 13.01 -13.58 -13.72
CA ARG A 134 12.97 -12.39 -14.57
C ARG A 134 11.54 -12.17 -15.07
N PRO A 135 11.03 -10.91 -15.07
CA PRO A 135 9.78 -10.60 -15.76
C PRO A 135 9.82 -11.10 -17.20
N CYS A 136 8.78 -11.81 -17.65
CA CYS A 136 8.81 -12.41 -18.98
C CYS A 136 9.03 -11.34 -20.06
N PRO A 137 9.88 -11.59 -21.07
CA PRO A 137 10.08 -10.67 -22.20
C PRO A 137 9.06 -10.93 -23.34
N GLY A 138 8.95 -9.98 -24.29
CA GLY A 138 8.27 -10.19 -25.58
C GLY A 138 6.83 -9.68 -25.70
N GLU A 139 6.15 -9.98 -26.80
CA GLU A 139 4.72 -9.69 -27.01
C GLU A 139 3.85 -10.52 -26.06
N ARG A 140 2.80 -9.93 -25.48
CA ARG A 140 1.96 -10.55 -24.42
C ARG A 140 2.66 -10.75 -23.08
N SER A 141 3.77 -10.05 -22.88
CA SER A 141 4.57 -10.15 -21.66
C SER A 141 4.13 -9.22 -20.54
N CYS A 142 4.55 -9.53 -19.32
CA CYS A 142 4.36 -8.63 -18.19
C CYS A 142 4.95 -7.23 -18.47
N SER A 143 6.05 -7.14 -19.22
CA SER A 143 6.63 -5.84 -19.58
C SER A 143 5.75 -4.94 -20.46
N GLU A 144 4.83 -5.54 -21.23
CA GLU A 144 3.90 -4.80 -22.08
C GLU A 144 2.58 -4.49 -21.35
N TRP A 145 2.07 -5.46 -20.58
CA TRP A 145 0.70 -5.40 -20.06
C TRP A 145 0.59 -4.90 -18.62
N VAL A 146 1.63 -5.04 -17.78
CA VAL A 146 1.55 -4.65 -16.35
C VAL A 146 1.08 -3.21 -16.17
N GLU A 147 1.53 -2.28 -17.03
CA GLU A 147 1.11 -0.87 -16.97
C GLU A 147 -0.40 -0.67 -17.16
N LEU A 148 -1.07 -1.51 -17.96
CA LEU A 148 -2.53 -1.46 -18.15
C LEU A 148 -3.30 -2.10 -16.99
N PHE A 149 -2.62 -2.87 -16.15
CA PHE A 149 -3.21 -3.57 -15.00
C PHE A 149 -2.92 -2.83 -13.70
N LEU A 150 -1.89 -1.98 -13.66
CA LEU A 150 -1.64 -1.11 -12.52
C LEU A 150 -2.71 -0.01 -12.41
N PRO A 151 -3.05 0.45 -11.19
CA PRO A 151 -3.91 1.62 -11.02
C PRO A 151 -3.35 2.83 -11.79
N PRO A 152 -4.19 3.71 -12.36
CA PRO A 152 -3.70 4.91 -13.03
C PRO A 152 -2.82 5.76 -12.10
N GLY A 153 -1.64 6.14 -12.58
CA GLY A 153 -0.65 6.93 -11.83
C GLY A 153 0.12 6.15 -10.75
N ALA A 154 -0.14 4.85 -10.57
CA ALA A 154 0.64 4.03 -9.65
C ALA A 154 2.02 3.66 -10.23
N ARG A 155 2.94 3.29 -9.34
CA ARG A 155 4.30 2.85 -9.64
C ARG A 155 4.54 1.48 -9.01
N LEU A 156 5.07 0.55 -9.80
CA LEU A 156 5.52 -0.76 -9.31
C LEU A 156 6.97 -0.99 -9.74
N THR A 157 7.87 -1.12 -8.76
CA THR A 157 9.28 -1.47 -8.98
C THR A 157 9.48 -2.96 -8.75
N VAL A 158 10.12 -3.64 -9.69
CA VAL A 158 10.36 -5.10 -9.63
C VAL A 158 11.86 -5.36 -9.70
N HIS A 159 12.39 -6.07 -8.71
CA HIS A 159 13.77 -6.58 -8.71
C HIS A 159 13.78 -8.10 -8.89
N TRP A 160 14.78 -8.62 -9.60
CA TRP A 160 14.97 -10.06 -9.83
C TRP A 160 16.46 -10.44 -9.83
N PRO A 161 16.83 -11.73 -9.79
CA PRO A 161 18.22 -12.15 -9.72
C PRO A 161 19.03 -11.62 -10.90
N ASN A 162 20.21 -11.05 -10.64
CA ASN A 162 21.16 -10.61 -11.66
C ASN A 162 20.60 -9.59 -12.67
N GLY A 163 19.56 -8.84 -12.28
CA GLY A 163 18.98 -7.77 -13.09
C GLY A 163 18.06 -6.87 -12.28
N GLY A 164 17.23 -6.09 -12.97
CA GLY A 164 16.40 -5.05 -12.35
C GLY A 164 17.23 -3.92 -11.70
N PRO A 165 16.56 -2.93 -11.09
CA PRO A 165 15.11 -2.77 -11.04
C PRO A 165 14.49 -2.45 -12.40
N TRP A 166 13.24 -2.88 -12.59
CA TRP A 166 12.36 -2.30 -13.61
C TRP A 166 11.17 -1.65 -12.91
N THR A 167 10.96 -0.37 -13.19
CA THR A 167 9.78 0.37 -12.75
C THR A 167 8.72 0.44 -13.84
N PHE A 168 7.50 0.03 -13.51
CA PHE A 168 6.30 0.15 -14.36
C PHE A 168 5.42 1.30 -13.86
N TYR A 169 4.83 2.04 -14.79
CA TYR A 169 3.93 3.15 -14.48
C TYR A 169 2.51 2.83 -14.95
N GLY A 170 1.56 2.93 -14.02
CA GLY A 170 0.18 2.57 -14.26
C GLY A 170 -0.53 3.56 -15.17
N ARG A 171 -1.05 3.04 -16.28
CA ARG A 171 -1.87 3.76 -17.28
C ARG A 171 -3.22 3.09 -17.51
N GLY A 172 -3.48 1.98 -16.81
CA GLY A 172 -4.73 1.24 -16.94
C GLY A 172 -5.93 2.05 -16.50
N LYS A 173 -6.96 2.12 -17.34
CA LYS A 173 -8.24 2.75 -17.00
C LYS A 173 -8.93 2.00 -15.85
N GLN A 174 -9.81 2.69 -15.12
CA GLN A 174 -10.60 2.12 -14.03
C GLN A 174 -11.68 1.18 -14.58
#